data_AF-A0AAV5VNL4-F1
#
_entry.id   AF-A0AAV5VNL4-F1
#
_cell.length_a   1.000
_cell.length_b   1.000
_cell.length_c   1.000
_cell.angle_alpha   90.00
_cell.angle_beta   90.00
_cell.angle_gamma   90.00
#
_symmetry.space_group_name_H-M   'P 1'
#
loop_
_entity.id
_entity.type
_entity.pdbx_description
1 polymer ?
#
loop_
_entity_poly.entity_id
_entity_poly.type
_entity_poly.pdbx_seq_one_letter_code
_entity_poly.pdbx_strand_id
1 'polypeptide(L)'
;ARGCCFSDLLIVSRILATIVASGSLFELIIFILKGENGWILSVRATFFTLHLCSAICAFTAIKSERANLMVPVIVFTFITLIKNTAVLTLTSLALYSQDTPFAYYLKWLRVNNEWYHDFAATYDSEEQYIKVYSFGATFSISIILLICLRAIYVHYCAFRILKNRSINRRLISDEIMKTSQISIISKA
;
A
#
# COMPACT_ATOMS: atom_id res chain seq x y z
N ALA A 1 19.97 -14.64 21.75
CA ALA A 1 20.45 -13.90 20.56
C ALA A 1 19.36 -13.68 19.48
N ARG A 2 18.19 -13.10 19.81
CA ARG A 2 17.08 -12.89 18.84
C ARG A 2 16.82 -11.42 18.47
N GLY A 3 17.68 -10.47 18.85
CA GLY A 3 17.40 -9.02 18.74
C GLY A 3 17.58 -8.38 17.36
N CYS A 4 18.44 -8.94 16.49
CA CYS A 4 18.79 -8.33 15.20
C CYS A 4 17.68 -8.49 14.16
N CYS A 5 17.26 -9.73 13.88
CA CYS A 5 16.27 -10.01 12.81
C CYS A 5 14.88 -9.38 13.02
N PHE A 6 14.45 -9.12 14.26
CA PHE A 6 13.16 -8.46 14.53
C PHE A 6 13.22 -6.94 14.37
N SER A 7 14.38 -6.34 14.63
CA SER A 7 14.56 -4.88 14.46
C SER A 7 14.62 -4.52 12.97
N ASP A 8 15.19 -5.41 12.15
CA ASP A 8 15.22 -5.27 10.69
C ASP A 8 13.81 -5.22 10.09
N LEU A 9 12.88 -6.05 10.55
CA LEU A 9 11.50 -6.05 10.05
C LEU A 9 10.74 -4.74 10.34
N LEU A 10 11.04 -4.05 11.45
CA LEU A 10 10.48 -2.74 11.74
C LEU A 10 11.04 -1.65 10.79
N ILE A 11 12.32 -1.74 10.43
CA ILE A 11 12.93 -0.86 9.45
C ILE A 11 12.33 -1.12 8.06
N VAL A 12 12.26 -2.39 7.64
CA VAL A 12 11.68 -2.78 6.35
C VAL A 12 10.22 -2.35 6.24
N SER A 13 9.44 -2.45 7.33
CA SER A 13 8.06 -1.95 7.37
C SER A 13 7.97 -0.45 7.05
N ARG A 14 8.89 0.37 7.57
CA ARG A 14 8.92 1.82 7.26
C ARG A 14 9.29 2.07 5.82
N ILE A 15 10.34 1.40 5.34
CA ILE A 15 10.81 1.52 3.96
C ILE A 15 9.70 1.18 2.97
N LEU A 16 9.00 0.05 3.18
CA LEU A 16 7.90 -0.35 2.31
C LEU A 16 6.74 0.65 2.33
N ALA A 17 6.36 1.17 3.50
CA ALA A 17 5.32 2.19 3.58
C ALA A 17 5.71 3.48 2.85
N THR A 18 6.98 3.92 2.97
CA THR A 18 7.50 5.07 2.23
C THR A 18 7.51 4.82 0.72
N ILE A 19 7.98 3.66 0.26
CA ILE A 19 8.00 3.32 -1.17
C ILE A 19 6.60 3.37 -1.76
N VAL A 20 5.60 2.81 -1.06
CA VAL A 20 4.20 2.83 -1.52
C VAL A 20 3.65 4.25 -1.56
N ALA A 21 3.90 5.07 -0.53
CA ALA A 21 3.46 6.46 -0.50
C ALA A 21 4.10 7.30 -1.61
N SER A 22 5.42 7.18 -1.79
CA SER A 22 6.15 7.86 -2.87
C SER A 22 5.69 7.39 -4.25
N GLY A 23 5.50 6.08 -4.45
CA GLY A 23 4.97 5.53 -5.70
C GLY A 23 3.59 6.08 -6.03
N SER A 24 2.70 6.19 -5.04
CA SER A 24 1.38 6.79 -5.23
C SER A 24 1.44 8.30 -5.53
N LEU A 25 2.43 9.02 -4.98
CA LEU A 25 2.67 10.43 -5.31
C LEU A 25 3.15 10.58 -6.75
N PHE A 26 4.14 9.77 -7.17
CA PHE A 26 4.62 9.76 -8.55
C PHE A 26 3.50 9.43 -9.54
N GLU A 27 2.66 8.45 -9.22
CA GLU A 27 1.48 8.15 -10.04
C GLU A 27 0.55 9.37 -10.14
N LEU A 28 0.21 10.02 -9.03
CA LEU A 28 -0.64 11.21 -9.05
C LEU A 28 -0.03 12.34 -9.92
N ILE A 29 1.27 12.60 -9.78
CA ILE A 29 1.97 13.62 -10.58
C ILE A 29 1.89 13.28 -12.07
N ILE A 30 2.17 12.02 -12.46
CA ILE A 30 2.11 11.60 -13.86
C ILE A 30 0.70 11.83 -14.43
N PHE A 31 -0.35 11.49 -13.68
CA PHE A 31 -1.73 11.66 -14.15
C PHE A 31 -2.15 13.13 -14.23
N ILE A 32 -1.65 13.99 -13.34
CA ILE A 32 -1.83 15.44 -13.46
C ILE A 32 -1.17 15.96 -14.73
N LEU A 33 0.06 15.52 -15.02
CA LEU A 33 0.81 15.93 -16.22
C LEU A 33 0.16 15.43 -17.52
N LYS A 34 -0.55 14.29 -17.47
CA LYS A 34 -1.35 13.76 -18.60
C LYS A 34 -2.69 14.49 -18.79
N GLY A 35 -3.00 15.50 -17.97
CA GLY A 35 -4.26 16.23 -18.06
C GLY A 35 -5.49 15.36 -17.81
N GLU A 36 -5.39 14.39 -16.89
CA GLU A 36 -6.48 13.44 -16.70
C GLU A 36 -7.76 14.02 -16.11
N ASN A 37 -8.88 13.33 -16.33
CA ASN A 37 -10.18 13.77 -15.84
C ASN A 37 -10.16 13.97 -14.31
N GLY A 38 -10.76 15.08 -13.84
CA GLY A 38 -10.81 15.46 -12.43
C GLY A 38 -11.37 14.37 -11.50
N TRP A 39 -12.32 13.54 -11.96
CA TRP A 39 -12.81 12.41 -11.15
C TRP A 39 -11.73 11.33 -10.95
N ILE A 40 -10.93 11.02 -11.99
CA ILE A 40 -9.81 10.07 -11.91
C ILE A 40 -8.75 10.61 -10.95
N LEU A 41 -8.41 11.90 -11.09
CA LEU A 41 -7.46 12.57 -10.21
C LEU A 41 -7.93 12.56 -8.75
N SER A 42 -9.23 12.75 -8.49
CA SER A 42 -9.80 12.72 -7.13
C SER A 42 -9.68 11.34 -6.48
N VAL A 43 -9.97 10.27 -7.23
CA VAL A 43 -9.79 8.89 -6.74
C VAL A 43 -8.32 8.62 -6.44
N ARG A 44 -7.39 9.00 -7.34
CA ARG A 44 -5.94 8.84 -7.15
C ARG A 44 -5.42 9.63 -5.95
N ALA A 45 -5.85 10.88 -5.79
CA ALA A 45 -5.50 11.73 -4.66
C ALA A 45 -5.95 11.11 -3.33
N THR A 46 -7.16 10.54 -3.29
CA THR A 46 -7.66 9.82 -2.11
C THR A 46 -6.75 8.65 -1.73
N PHE A 47 -6.36 7.81 -2.70
CA PHE A 47 -5.42 6.71 -2.45
C PHE A 47 -4.05 7.21 -2.00
N PHE A 48 -3.54 8.30 -2.60
CA PHE A 48 -2.30 8.93 -2.15
C PHE A 48 -2.39 9.38 -0.69
N THR A 49 -3.47 10.08 -0.30
CA THR A 49 -3.68 10.48 1.09
C THR A 49 -3.72 9.29 2.04
N LEU A 50 -4.41 8.21 1.68
CA LEU A 50 -4.44 6.98 2.47
C LEU A 50 -3.04 6.36 2.63
N HIS A 51 -2.24 6.35 1.57
CA HIS A 51 -0.87 5.84 1.60
C HIS A 51 0.07 6.74 2.42
N LEU A 52 -0.09 8.05 2.34
CA LEU A 52 0.64 9.00 3.18
C LEU A 52 0.30 8.82 4.67
N CYS A 53 -1.00 8.71 4.99
CA CYS A 53 -1.46 8.39 6.34
C CYS A 53 -0.89 7.06 6.83
N SER A 54 -0.90 6.03 5.99
CA SER A 54 -0.29 4.71 6.28
C SER A 54 1.20 4.84 6.63
N ALA A 55 1.97 5.61 5.87
CA ALA A 55 3.37 5.86 6.16
C ALA A 55 3.55 6.57 7.51
N ILE A 56 2.81 7.65 7.76
CA ILE A 56 2.86 8.38 9.04
C ILE A 56 2.52 7.45 10.21
N CYS A 57 1.46 6.64 10.08
CA CYS A 57 1.08 5.64 11.07
C CYS A 57 2.18 4.61 11.32
N ALA A 58 2.82 4.06 10.28
CA ALA A 58 3.90 3.08 10.42
C ALA A 58 5.10 3.68 11.19
N PHE A 59 5.54 4.89 10.84
CA PHE A 59 6.62 5.57 11.54
C PHE A 59 6.27 5.87 12.99
N THR A 60 5.05 6.37 13.24
CA THR A 60 4.59 6.72 14.59
C THR A 60 4.40 5.48 15.45
N ALA A 61 3.83 4.40 14.90
CA ALA A 61 3.65 3.11 15.58
C ALA A 61 4.98 2.55 16.08
N ILE A 62 6.02 2.61 15.24
CA ILE A 62 7.34 2.08 15.56
C ILE A 62 8.08 2.98 16.54
N LYS A 63 8.07 4.31 16.33
CA LYS A 63 8.75 5.27 17.21
C LYS A 63 8.14 5.30 18.62
N SER A 64 6.80 5.32 18.70
CA SER A 64 6.08 5.35 19.98
C SER A 64 5.80 3.95 20.54
N GLU A 65 6.24 2.90 19.84
CA GLU A 65 5.99 1.49 20.16
C GLU A 65 4.51 1.15 20.43
N ARG A 66 3.59 1.77 19.68
CA ARG A 66 2.15 1.60 19.77
C ARG A 66 1.65 0.67 18.66
N ALA A 67 1.42 -0.60 19.00
CA ALA A 67 0.99 -1.61 18.03
C ALA A 67 -0.34 -1.25 17.32
N ASN A 68 -1.28 -0.61 18.01
CA ASN A 68 -2.59 -0.27 17.42
C ASN A 68 -2.49 0.65 16.20
N LEU A 69 -1.44 1.47 16.11
CA LEU A 69 -1.20 2.33 14.94
C LEU A 69 -0.73 1.55 13.70
N MET A 70 -0.34 0.28 13.82
CA MET A 70 -0.07 -0.60 12.67
C MET A 70 -1.34 -1.16 12.04
N VAL A 71 -2.49 -1.17 12.74
CA VAL A 71 -3.76 -1.66 12.21
C VAL A 71 -4.19 -0.88 10.96
N PRO A 72 -4.27 0.47 10.95
CA PRO A 72 -4.63 1.21 9.76
C PRO A 72 -3.62 0.99 8.61
N VAL A 73 -2.34 0.79 8.91
CA VAL A 73 -1.31 0.47 7.91
C VAL A 73 -1.67 -0.83 7.18
N ILE A 74 -1.96 -1.90 7.93
CA ILE A 74 -2.33 -3.21 7.37
C ILE A 74 -3.64 -3.11 6.57
N VAL A 75 -4.65 -2.42 7.10
CA VAL A 75 -5.96 -2.26 6.45
C VAL A 75 -5.80 -1.53 5.11
N PHE A 76 -5.08 -0.41 5.07
CA PHE A 76 -4.87 0.33 3.82
C PHE A 76 -4.06 -0.47 2.81
N THR A 77 -3.01 -1.19 3.23
CA THR A 77 -2.27 -2.07 2.31
C THR A 77 -3.15 -3.21 1.78
N PHE A 78 -4.06 -3.75 2.59
CA PHE A 78 -5.02 -4.77 2.16
C PHE A 78 -6.06 -4.23 1.16
N ILE A 79 -6.61 -3.03 1.38
CA ILE A 79 -7.50 -2.37 0.41
C ILE A 79 -6.76 -2.15 -0.92
N THR A 80 -5.51 -1.70 -0.88
CA THR A 80 -4.69 -1.53 -2.08
C THR A 80 -4.39 -2.86 -2.78
N LEU A 81 -4.21 -3.95 -2.02
CA LEU A 81 -4.09 -5.29 -2.60
C LEU A 81 -5.35 -5.66 -3.38
N ILE A 82 -6.55 -5.54 -2.78
CA ILE A 82 -7.83 -5.83 -3.45
C ILE A 82 -7.98 -5.00 -4.72
N LYS A 83 -7.73 -3.69 -4.63
CA LYS A 83 -7.77 -2.78 -5.79
C LYS A 83 -6.87 -3.29 -6.91
N ASN A 84 -5.60 -3.57 -6.61
CA ASN A 84 -4.64 -4.01 -7.61
C ASN A 84 -4.97 -5.40 -8.18
N THR A 85 -5.54 -6.31 -7.38
CA THR A 85 -6.06 -7.59 -7.88
C THR A 85 -7.19 -7.37 -8.89
N ALA A 86 -8.16 -6.50 -8.58
CA ALA A 86 -9.25 -6.19 -9.49
C ALA A 86 -8.74 -5.58 -10.80
N VAL A 87 -7.82 -4.61 -10.73
CA VAL A 87 -7.24 -4.01 -11.94
C VAL A 87 -6.43 -5.05 -12.72
N LEU A 88 -5.65 -5.91 -12.07
CA LEU A 88 -4.89 -6.98 -12.73
C LEU A 88 -5.81 -7.92 -13.51
N THR A 89 -6.94 -8.33 -12.91
CA THR A 89 -7.93 -9.18 -13.59
C THR A 89 -8.48 -8.48 -14.83
N LEU A 90 -8.88 -7.22 -14.69
CA LEU A 90 -9.45 -6.44 -15.79
C LEU A 90 -8.44 -6.21 -16.93
N THR A 91 -7.19 -5.89 -16.62
CA THR A 91 -6.13 -5.70 -17.63
C THR A 91 -5.75 -7.01 -18.30
N SER A 92 -5.72 -8.12 -17.54
CA SER A 92 -5.41 -9.44 -18.10
C SER A 92 -6.49 -9.91 -19.07
N LEU A 93 -7.76 -9.69 -18.77
CA LEU A 93 -8.88 -10.02 -19.67
C LEU A 93 -8.78 -9.25 -20.99
N ALA A 94 -8.38 -7.98 -20.94
CA ALA A 94 -8.23 -7.13 -22.13
C ALA A 94 -7.11 -7.57 -23.10
N LEU A 95 -6.22 -8.49 -22.68
CA LEU A 95 -5.26 -9.12 -23.59
C LEU A 95 -5.91 -10.09 -24.58
N TYR A 96 -7.03 -10.68 -24.18
CA TYR A 96 -7.70 -11.74 -24.93
C TYR A 96 -8.93 -11.25 -25.69
N SER A 97 -9.60 -10.19 -25.21
CA SER A 97 -10.79 -9.64 -25.83
C SER A 97 -10.86 -8.11 -25.74
N GLN A 98 -11.35 -7.48 -26.81
CA GLN A 98 -11.63 -6.05 -26.85
C GLN A 98 -12.97 -5.68 -26.19
N ASP A 99 -13.80 -6.67 -25.87
CA ASP A 99 -15.12 -6.50 -25.25
C ASP A 99 -15.04 -6.73 -23.74
N THR A 100 -14.13 -6.00 -23.10
CA THR A 100 -13.91 -6.06 -21.65
C THR A 100 -14.06 -4.68 -21.03
N PRO A 101 -14.42 -4.57 -19.75
CA PRO A 101 -14.57 -3.28 -19.09
C PRO A 101 -13.30 -2.40 -19.18
N PHE A 102 -12.11 -3.01 -19.14
CA PHE A 102 -10.85 -2.28 -19.29
C PHE A 102 -10.62 -1.80 -20.72
N ALA A 103 -10.93 -2.62 -21.72
CA ALA A 103 -10.84 -2.21 -23.12
C ALA A 103 -11.82 -1.05 -23.42
N TYR A 104 -13.06 -1.11 -22.93
CA TYR A 104 -14.01 0.00 -23.05
C TYR A 104 -13.52 1.27 -22.34
N TYR A 105 -12.89 1.14 -21.18
CA TYR A 105 -12.27 2.25 -20.49
C TYR A 105 -11.13 2.89 -21.31
N LEU A 106 -10.27 2.09 -21.95
CA LEU A 106 -9.22 2.61 -22.85
C LEU A 106 -9.80 3.32 -24.08
N LYS A 107 -10.87 2.78 -24.68
CA LYS A 107 -11.58 3.45 -25.79
C LYS A 107 -12.18 4.78 -25.33
N TRP A 108 -12.78 4.82 -24.14
CA TRP A 108 -13.29 6.05 -23.55
C TRP A 108 -12.17 7.07 -23.30
N LEU A 109 -11.04 6.66 -22.75
CA LEU A 109 -9.88 7.53 -22.53
C LEU A 109 -9.35 8.11 -23.84
N ARG A 110 -9.21 7.28 -24.88
CA ARG A 110 -8.79 7.70 -26.21
C ARG A 110 -9.66 8.82 -26.77
N VAL A 111 -10.98 8.78 -26.53
CA VAL A 111 -11.92 9.80 -27.03
C VAL A 111 -11.91 11.07 -26.19
N ASN A 112 -11.63 10.95 -24.89
CA ASN A 112 -11.80 12.06 -23.93
C ASN A 112 -10.50 12.71 -23.46
N ASN A 113 -9.34 12.19 -23.87
CA ASN A 113 -8.03 12.70 -23.44
C ASN A 113 -7.01 12.64 -24.60
N GLU A 114 -6.44 13.81 -24.93
CA GLU A 114 -5.50 14.02 -26.04
C GLU A 114 -4.25 13.14 -25.92
N TRP A 115 -3.71 12.96 -24.70
CA TRP A 115 -2.53 12.12 -24.49
C TRP A 115 -2.80 10.66 -24.92
N TYR A 116 -3.98 10.13 -24.60
CA TYR A 116 -4.34 8.76 -24.98
C TYR A 116 -4.74 8.66 -26.45
N HIS A 117 -5.31 9.72 -27.02
CA HIS A 117 -5.57 9.82 -28.46
C HIS A 117 -4.26 9.70 -29.26
N ASP A 118 -3.28 10.53 -28.93
CA ASP A 118 -1.99 10.59 -29.62
C ASP A 118 -1.18 9.33 -29.41
N PHE A 119 -1.21 8.78 -28.19
CA PHE A 119 -0.56 7.51 -27.91
C PHE A 119 -1.20 6.37 -28.71
N ALA A 120 -2.53 6.30 -28.82
CA ALA A 120 -3.21 5.29 -29.63
C ALA A 120 -2.92 5.41 -31.13
N ALA A 121 -2.69 6.63 -31.63
CA ALA A 121 -2.35 6.90 -33.03
C ALA A 121 -0.99 6.32 -33.45
N THR A 122 -0.15 5.91 -32.50
CA THR A 122 1.15 5.26 -32.79
C THR A 122 1.03 3.76 -33.13
N TYR A 123 -0.18 3.19 -33.06
CA TYR A 123 -0.45 1.78 -33.32
C TYR A 123 -1.29 1.60 -34.59
N ASP A 124 -1.06 0.50 -35.31
CA ASP A 124 -1.73 0.24 -36.59
C ASP A 124 -3.22 -0.05 -36.45
N SER A 125 -3.63 -0.56 -35.27
CA SER A 125 -5.02 -0.89 -34.98
C SER A 125 -5.38 -0.63 -33.52
N GLU A 126 -6.67 -0.43 -33.27
CA GLU A 126 -7.22 -0.32 -31.92
C GLU A 126 -6.94 -1.58 -31.09
N GLU A 127 -6.98 -2.76 -31.72
CA GLU A 127 -6.65 -4.02 -31.07
C GLU A 127 -5.23 -4.04 -30.51
N GLN A 128 -4.27 -3.61 -31.34
CA GLN A 128 -2.87 -3.58 -30.99
C GLN A 128 -2.60 -2.57 -29.87
N TYR A 129 -3.20 -1.37 -29.96
CA TYR A 129 -3.15 -0.37 -28.90
C TYR A 129 -3.65 -0.95 -27.55
N ILE A 130 -4.84 -1.56 -27.54
CA ILE A 130 -5.44 -2.13 -26.32
C ILE A 130 -4.57 -3.25 -25.76
N LYS A 131 -4.09 -4.17 -26.60
CA LYS A 131 -3.23 -5.29 -26.17
C LYS A 131 -1.91 -4.80 -25.59
N VAL A 132 -1.22 -3.88 -26.25
CA VAL A 132 0.08 -3.36 -25.79
C VAL A 132 -0.08 -2.60 -24.47
N TYR A 133 -1.09 -1.73 -24.37
CA TYR A 133 -1.35 -1.01 -23.12
C TYR A 133 -1.73 -1.97 -21.99
N SER A 134 -2.62 -2.93 -22.26
CA SER A 134 -3.06 -3.93 -21.28
C SER A 134 -1.92 -4.83 -20.81
N PHE A 135 -0.97 -5.17 -21.69
CA PHE A 135 0.21 -5.95 -21.35
C PHE A 135 1.11 -5.17 -20.39
N GLY A 136 1.44 -3.92 -20.73
CA GLY A 136 2.22 -3.04 -19.87
C GLY A 136 1.57 -2.87 -18.49
N ALA A 137 0.27 -2.58 -18.45
CA ALA A 137 -0.49 -2.45 -17.22
C ALA A 137 -0.48 -3.73 -16.38
N THR A 138 -0.76 -4.89 -17.00
CA THR A 138 -0.77 -6.20 -16.33
C THR A 138 0.59 -6.50 -15.70
N PHE A 139 1.67 -6.27 -16.43
CA PHE A 139 3.03 -6.49 -15.93
C PHE A 139 3.35 -5.57 -14.75
N SER A 140 3.12 -4.26 -14.88
CA SER A 140 3.38 -3.29 -13.82
C SER A 140 2.56 -3.58 -12.55
N ILE A 141 1.26 -3.89 -12.70
CA ILE A 141 0.38 -4.20 -11.57
C ILE A 141 0.79 -5.51 -10.90
N SER A 142 1.23 -6.51 -11.66
CA SER A 142 1.73 -7.78 -11.09
C SER A 142 2.92 -7.54 -10.14
N ILE A 143 3.87 -6.68 -10.54
CA ILE A 143 5.00 -6.31 -9.68
C ILE A 143 4.51 -5.61 -8.42
N ILE A 144 3.59 -4.64 -8.55
CA ILE A 144 3.03 -3.91 -7.41
C ILE A 144 2.29 -4.85 -6.46
N LEU A 145 1.56 -5.84 -6.99
CA LEU A 145 0.81 -6.82 -6.21
C LEU A 145 1.76 -7.70 -5.37
N LEU A 146 2.88 -8.14 -5.94
CA LEU A 146 3.92 -8.87 -5.20
C LEU A 146 4.52 -8.03 -4.06
N ILE A 147 4.77 -6.74 -4.32
CA ILE A 147 5.25 -5.80 -3.29
C ILE A 147 4.20 -5.64 -2.18
N CYS A 148 2.91 -5.52 -2.54
CA CYS A 148 1.81 -5.38 -1.60
C CYS A 148 1.63 -6.63 -0.73
N LEU A 149 1.70 -7.83 -1.30
CA LEU A 149 1.68 -9.09 -0.56
C LEU A 149 2.81 -9.15 0.47
N ARG A 150 4.04 -8.80 0.05
CA ARG A 150 5.19 -8.73 0.95
C ARG A 150 5.01 -7.66 2.03
N ALA A 151 4.48 -6.49 1.68
CA ALA A 151 4.25 -5.39 2.61
C ALA A 151 3.24 -5.77 3.70
N ILE A 152 2.13 -6.42 3.35
CA ILE A 152 1.15 -6.90 4.33
C ILE A 152 1.81 -7.85 5.35
N TYR A 153 2.58 -8.82 4.86
CA TYR A 153 3.29 -9.75 5.73
C TYR A 153 4.24 -9.01 6.70
N VAL A 154 5.06 -8.08 6.17
CA VAL A 154 6.00 -7.30 6.99
C VAL A 154 5.28 -6.41 8.00
N HIS A 155 4.21 -5.71 7.61
CA HIS A 155 3.42 -4.87 8.51
C HIS A 155 2.74 -5.69 9.61
N TYR A 156 2.26 -6.89 9.28
CA TYR A 156 1.71 -7.83 10.27
C TYR A 156 2.78 -8.31 11.25
N CYS A 157 3.99 -8.66 10.77
CA CYS A 157 5.10 -9.00 11.65
C CYS A 157 5.47 -7.82 12.57
N ALA A 158 5.55 -6.59 12.04
CA ALA A 158 5.82 -5.40 12.82
C ALA A 158 4.75 -5.18 13.91
N PHE A 159 3.47 -5.35 13.58
CA PHE A 159 2.37 -5.32 14.55
C PHE A 159 2.58 -6.35 15.67
N ARG A 160 2.88 -7.61 15.33
CA ARG A 160 3.10 -8.68 16.32
C ARG A 160 4.29 -8.38 17.23
N ILE A 161 5.40 -7.88 16.69
CA ILE A 161 6.59 -7.50 17.46
C ILE A 161 6.24 -6.39 18.46
N LEU A 162 5.58 -5.32 18.01
CA LEU A 162 5.18 -4.21 18.87
C LEU A 162 4.17 -4.66 19.94
N LYS A 163 3.22 -5.53 19.58
CA LYS A 163 2.23 -6.08 20.52
C LYS A 163 2.92 -6.88 21.62
N ASN A 164 3.86 -7.75 21.27
CA ASN A 164 4.63 -8.53 22.26
C ASN A 164 5.45 -7.63 23.18
N ARG A 165 6.10 -6.58 22.65
CA ARG A 165 6.83 -5.58 23.47
C ARG A 165 5.91 -4.84 24.43
N SER A 166 4.70 -4.51 23.99
CA SER A 166 3.71 -3.82 24.84
C SER A 166 3.21 -4.70 25.99
N ILE A 167 3.01 -6.00 25.74
CA ILE A 167 2.60 -6.98 26.76
C ILE A 167 3.73 -7.18 27.77
N ASN A 168 4.96 -7.41 27.30
CA ASN A 168 6.11 -7.60 28.20
C ASN A 168 6.34 -6.39 29.12
N ARG A 169 6.16 -5.16 28.60
CA ARG A 169 6.27 -3.96 29.44
C ARG A 169 5.18 -3.87 30.50
N ARG A 170 3.95 -4.28 30.19
CA ARG A 170 2.87 -4.33 31.19
C ARG A 170 3.20 -5.35 32.28
N LEU A 171 3.62 -6.56 31.90
CA LEU A 171 4.00 -7.59 32.86
C LEU A 171 5.12 -7.12 33.81
N ILE A 172 6.18 -6.51 33.27
CA ILE A 172 7.27 -5.96 34.09
C ILE A 172 6.77 -4.83 35.01
N SER A 173 5.92 -3.92 34.49
CA SER A 173 5.34 -2.84 35.29
C SER A 173 4.47 -3.36 36.44
N ASP A 174 3.67 -4.40 36.18
CA ASP A 174 2.79 -5.02 37.16
C ASP A 174 3.61 -5.76 38.24
N GLU A 175 4.72 -6.42 37.87
CA GLU A 175 5.65 -7.04 38.80
C GLU A 175 6.34 -6.00 39.70
N ILE A 176 6.80 -4.87 39.12
CA ILE A 176 7.40 -3.77 39.88
C ILE A 176 6.38 -3.18 40.87
N MET A 177 5.13 -2.97 40.45
CA MET A 177 4.06 -2.48 41.33
C MET A 177 3.73 -3.46 42.46
N LYS A 178 3.69 -4.78 42.20
CA LYS A 178 3.45 -5.77 43.25
C LYS A 178 4.60 -5.79 44.27
N THR A 179 5.84 -5.73 43.78
CA THR A 179 7.02 -5.75 44.65
C THR A 179 7.09 -4.50 45.54
N SER A 180 6.73 -3.34 45.01
CA SER A 180 6.68 -2.10 45.80
C SER A 180 5.60 -2.15 46.88
N GLN A 181 4.41 -2.67 46.59
CA GLN A 181 3.34 -2.84 47.58
C GLN A 181 3.75 -3.78 48.72
N ILE A 182 4.39 -4.91 48.41
CA ILE A 182 4.89 -5.85 49.43
C ILE A 182 5.94 -5.18 50.34
N SER A 183 6.81 -4.34 49.77
CA SER A 183 7.84 -3.64 50.55
C SER A 183 7.29 -2.55 51.49
N ILE A 184 6.12 -1.98 51.18
CA ILE A 184 5.45 -1.00 52.03
C ILE A 184 4.77 -1.71 53.20
N ILE A 185 4.12 -2.84 52.94
CA ILE A 185 3.44 -3.64 53.97
C ILE A 185 4.46 -4.25 54.95
N SER A 186 5.65 -4.67 54.49
CA SER A 186 6.67 -5.24 55.38
C SER A 186 7.39 -4.21 56.26
N LYS A 187 7.12 -2.90 56.09
CA LYS A 187 7.72 -1.80 56.85
C LYS A 187 6.74 -1.11 57.81
N ALA A 188 5.45 -1.46 57.74
CA ALA A 188 4.39 -1.01 58.65
C ALA A 188 4.20 -2.05 59.76
#